data_AF-A0A4R4T9H0-F1
#
_entry.id   AF-A0A4R4T9H0-F1
#
_cell.length_a   1.000
_cell.length_b   1.000
_cell.length_c   1.000
_cell.angle_alpha   90.00
_cell.angle_beta   90.00
_cell.angle_gamma   90.00
#
_symmetry.space_group_name_H-M   'P 1'
#
loop_
_entity.id
_entity.type
_entity.pdbx_description
1 polymer ?
#
loop_
_entity_poly.entity_id
_entity_poly.type
_entity_poly.pdbx_seq_one_letter_code
_entity_poly.pdbx_strand_id
1 'polypeptide(L)'
;TAATPSEKTAASSLRGGPESAKPKGGGQDWKARKELDRLERRLEKLARQEAELHERLAAHATDYAKLQELDGRLKEIQAEAAGIEEEWLMLAEDLG
;
A
#
# COMPACT_ATOMS: atom_id res chain seq x y z
N THR A 1 80.82 -7.26 8.80
CA THR A 1 80.53 -6.29 7.73
C THR A 1 79.55 -6.96 6.79
N ALA A 2 78.27 -6.63 6.66
CA ALA A 2 77.45 -5.45 6.98
C ALA A 2 76.09 -5.95 7.58
N ALA A 3 75.35 -5.33 8.53
CA ALA A 3 74.70 -4.01 8.61
C ALA A 3 73.95 -3.65 7.31
N THR A 4 72.63 -3.51 7.20
CA THR A 4 71.57 -3.02 8.11
C THR A 4 70.16 -3.48 7.63
N PRO A 5 69.13 -3.40 8.50
CA PRO A 5 67.71 -3.73 8.23
C PRO A 5 66.87 -2.50 7.83
N SER A 6 65.64 -2.67 7.32
CA SER A 6 64.52 -1.79 7.68
C SER A 6 63.17 -2.38 7.23
N GLU A 7 62.36 -2.66 8.24
CA GLU A 7 60.93 -2.90 8.21
C GLU A 7 60.18 -1.60 7.85
N LYS A 8 59.06 -1.70 7.13
CA LYS A 8 57.94 -0.76 7.33
C LYS A 8 56.62 -1.48 7.06
N THR A 9 56.01 -1.84 8.17
CA THR A 9 54.60 -2.12 8.37
C THR A 9 53.71 -1.07 7.68
N ALA A 10 52.70 -1.56 6.98
CA ALA A 10 51.46 -0.83 6.71
C ALA A 10 50.30 -1.82 6.81
N ALA A 11 49.92 -2.13 8.06
CA ALA A 11 48.56 -2.52 8.34
C ALA A 11 47.72 -1.23 8.42
N SER A 12 46.74 -1.10 7.53
CA SER A 12 45.54 -0.31 7.79
C SER A 12 44.41 -0.94 6.97
N SER A 13 43.73 -1.90 7.58
CA SER A 13 42.40 -1.73 8.14
C SER A 13 41.30 -1.63 7.08
N LEU A 14 40.70 -2.80 6.86
CA LEU A 14 39.27 -3.08 6.77
C LEU A 14 38.33 -1.93 6.33
N ARG A 15 37.52 -2.31 5.33
CA ARG A 15 36.06 -2.11 5.28
C ARG A 15 35.58 -0.71 4.87
N GLY A 16 35.42 -0.54 3.56
CA GLY A 16 34.17 -0.01 2.99
C GLY A 16 33.64 -1.11 2.08
N GLY A 17 32.70 -1.97 2.49
CA GLY A 17 31.34 -1.59 2.88
C GLY A 17 30.59 -1.25 1.58
N PRO A 18 29.59 -2.04 1.14
CA PRO A 18 28.84 -1.68 -0.06
C PRO A 18 28.33 -0.26 0.14
N GLU A 19 28.72 0.63 -0.76
CA GLU A 19 28.26 2.00 -0.81
C GLU A 19 26.74 1.92 -0.79
N SER A 20 26.20 2.18 0.39
CA SER A 20 24.80 1.95 0.69
C SER A 20 24.07 2.94 -0.16
N ALA A 21 23.38 2.42 -1.19
CA ALA A 21 22.37 3.16 -1.92
C ALA A 21 21.56 3.94 -0.88
N LYS A 22 21.61 5.27 -0.98
CA LYS A 22 20.91 6.17 -0.07
C LYS A 22 19.48 5.67 0.12
N PRO A 23 19.00 5.39 1.35
CA PRO A 23 17.58 5.18 1.56
C PRO A 23 16.91 6.54 1.44
N LYS A 24 16.64 6.98 0.21
CA LYS A 24 15.86 8.20 -0.06
C LYS A 24 14.35 8.00 0.20
N GLY A 25 13.92 6.78 0.54
CA GLY A 25 12.50 6.41 0.60
C GLY A 25 11.87 6.34 1.99
N GLY A 26 12.59 6.00 3.06
CA GLY A 26 11.95 5.44 4.29
C GLY A 26 10.79 6.25 4.93
N GLY A 27 10.84 7.58 4.90
CA GLY A 27 9.76 8.43 5.46
C GLY A 27 8.57 8.67 4.52
N GLN A 28 8.81 8.72 3.21
CA GLN A 28 7.75 8.82 2.20
C GLN A 28 7.09 7.44 2.00
N ASP A 29 7.90 6.39 1.94
CA ASP A 29 7.44 5.01 1.74
C ASP A 29 6.56 4.54 2.89
N TRP A 30 6.91 4.88 4.15
CA TRP A 30 6.07 4.56 5.30
C TRP A 30 4.70 5.26 5.24
N LYS A 31 4.66 6.53 4.80
CA LYS A 31 3.41 7.27 4.65
C LYS A 31 2.55 6.63 3.56
N ALA A 32 3.13 6.36 2.40
CA ALA A 32 2.42 5.69 1.31
C ALA A 32 1.91 4.30 1.73
N ARG A 33 2.73 3.50 2.44
CA ARG A 33 2.28 2.20 2.96
C ARG A 33 1.11 2.32 3.93
N LYS A 34 1.09 3.37 4.77
CA LYS A 34 -0.02 3.64 5.69
C LYS A 34 -1.28 4.07 4.94
N GLU A 35 -1.15 4.86 3.88
CA GLU A 35 -2.29 5.23 3.05
C GLU A 35 -2.86 4.02 2.29
N LEU A 36 -2.02 3.09 1.81
CA LEU A 36 -2.51 1.81 1.27
C LEU A 36 -3.35 1.01 2.28
N ASP A 37 -2.86 0.81 3.52
CA ASP A 37 -3.62 0.12 4.59
C ASP A 37 -4.95 0.84 4.89
N ARG A 38 -4.97 2.18 4.82
CA ARG A 38 -6.20 2.96 5.00
C ARG A 38 -7.19 2.72 3.85
N LEU A 39 -6.73 2.70 2.61
CA LEU A 39 -7.57 2.44 1.43
C LEU A 39 -8.12 1.00 1.46
N GLU A 40 -7.30 0.01 1.81
CA GLU A 40 -7.72 -1.39 2.01
C GLU A 40 -8.85 -1.51 3.04
N ARG A 41 -8.68 -0.89 4.22
CA ARG A 41 -9.74 -0.87 5.24
C ARG A 41 -11.02 -0.20 4.77
N ARG A 42 -10.94 0.75 3.84
CA ARG A 42 -12.13 1.40 3.26
C ARG A 42 -12.81 0.45 2.28
N LEU A 43 -12.06 -0.24 1.42
CA LEU A 43 -12.59 -1.29 0.54
C LEU A 43 -13.27 -2.40 1.35
N GLU A 44 -12.66 -2.87 2.44
CA GLU A 44 -13.29 -3.89 3.31
C GLU A 44 -14.63 -3.42 3.89
N LYS A 45 -14.75 -2.13 4.23
CA LYS A 45 -16.01 -1.57 4.75
C LYS A 45 -17.07 -1.49 3.65
N LEU A 46 -16.69 -1.03 2.46
CA LEU A 46 -17.59 -0.96 1.32
C LEU A 46 -18.08 -2.36 0.93
N ALA A 47 -17.20 -3.36 0.92
CA ALA A 47 -17.58 -4.76 0.66
C ALA A 47 -18.60 -5.29 1.68
N ARG A 48 -18.46 -4.93 2.96
CA ARG A 48 -19.46 -5.29 3.99
C ARG A 48 -20.80 -4.58 3.77
N GLN A 49 -20.77 -3.30 3.37
CA GLN A 49 -21.98 -2.54 3.06
C GLN A 49 -22.69 -3.10 1.82
N GLU A 50 -21.93 -3.45 0.77
CA GLU A 50 -22.45 -4.10 -0.43
C GLU A 50 -23.14 -5.43 -0.09
N ALA A 51 -22.51 -6.27 0.75
CA ALA A 51 -23.13 -7.51 1.22
C ALA A 51 -24.44 -7.25 1.99
N GLU A 52 -24.46 -6.28 2.91
CA GLU A 52 -25.69 -5.90 3.62
C GLU A 52 -26.78 -5.39 2.67
N LEU A 53 -26.41 -4.62 1.64
CA LEU A 53 -27.34 -4.16 0.61
C LEU A 53 -27.92 -5.30 -0.21
N HIS A 54 -27.12 -6.31 -0.56
CA HIS A 54 -27.62 -7.50 -1.24
C HIS A 54 -28.66 -8.26 -0.42
N GLU A 55 -28.42 -8.42 0.89
CA GLU A 55 -29.41 -9.02 1.80
C GLU A 55 -30.71 -8.18 1.85
N ARG A 56 -30.59 -6.84 1.87
CA ARG A 56 -31.74 -5.94 1.86
C ARG A 56 -32.51 -5.97 0.53
N LEU A 57 -31.80 -6.08 -0.60
CA LEU A 57 -32.40 -6.25 -1.92
C LEU A 57 -33.21 -7.55 -1.96
N ALA A 58 -32.64 -8.65 -1.47
CA ALA A 58 -33.34 -9.93 -1.37
C ALA A 58 -34.58 -9.85 -0.45
N ALA A 59 -34.44 -9.21 0.72
CA ALA A 59 -35.55 -9.02 1.66
C ALA A 59 -36.69 -8.13 1.12
N HIS A 60 -36.39 -7.25 0.16
CA HIS A 60 -37.35 -6.32 -0.45
C HIS A 60 -37.63 -6.63 -1.93
N ALA A 61 -37.40 -7.87 -2.39
CA ALA A 61 -37.49 -8.26 -3.79
C ALA A 61 -38.84 -7.98 -4.48
N THR A 62 -39.92 -7.78 -3.73
CA THR A 62 -41.26 -7.47 -4.26
C THR A 62 -41.63 -5.98 -4.17
N ASP A 63 -40.80 -5.15 -3.54
CA ASP A 63 -41.01 -3.70 -3.40
C ASP A 63 -40.13 -2.97 -4.42
N TYR A 64 -40.69 -2.74 -5.61
CA TYR A 64 -39.97 -2.11 -6.72
C TYR A 64 -39.42 -0.72 -6.40
N ALA A 65 -40.11 0.07 -5.57
CA ALA A 65 -39.64 1.40 -5.19
C ALA A 65 -38.38 1.29 -4.31
N LYS A 66 -38.39 0.39 -3.31
CA LYS A 66 -37.22 0.13 -2.49
C LYS A 66 -36.08 -0.52 -3.27
N LEU A 67 -36.38 -1.40 -4.22
CA LEU A 67 -35.35 -2.01 -5.07
C LEU A 67 -34.58 -0.94 -5.84
N GLN A 68 -35.28 0.02 -6.47
CA GLN A 68 -34.60 1.11 -7.18
C GLN A 68 -33.73 1.98 -6.27
N GLU A 69 -34.19 2.27 -5.05
CA GLU A 69 -33.39 3.01 -4.06
C GLU A 69 -32.13 2.23 -3.65
N LEU A 70 -32.26 0.93 -3.40
CA LEU A 70 -31.15 0.06 -2.99
C LEU A 70 -30.16 -0.18 -4.15
N ASP A 71 -30.64 -0.36 -5.38
CA ASP A 71 -29.80 -0.46 -6.58
C ASP A 71 -29.01 0.82 -6.82
N GLY A 72 -29.60 1.99 -6.57
CA GLY A 72 -28.90 3.27 -6.63
C GLY A 72 -27.72 3.32 -5.65
N ARG A 73 -27.97 2.96 -4.39
CA ARG A 73 -26.91 2.87 -3.36
C ARG A 73 -25.85 1.83 -3.69
N LEU A 74 -26.23 0.69 -4.26
CA LEU A 74 -25.28 -0.35 -4.69
C LEU A 74 -24.31 0.20 -5.73
N LYS A 75 -24.83 0.92 -6.74
CA LYS A 75 -24.01 1.56 -7.77
C LYS A 75 -23.08 2.63 -7.20
N GLU A 76 -23.55 3.41 -6.22
CA GLU A 76 -22.71 4.41 -5.54
C GLU A 76 -21.54 3.75 -4.80
N ILE A 77 -21.78 2.67 -4.05
CA ILE A 77 -20.74 1.93 -3.35
C ILE A 77 -19.74 1.30 -4.34
N GLN A 78 -20.22 0.71 -5.43
CA GLN A 78 -19.36 0.13 -6.46
C GLN A 78 -18.49 1.20 -7.15
N ALA A 79 -19.06 2.38 -7.44
CA ALA A 79 -18.31 3.50 -7.99
C ALA A 79 -17.25 4.04 -7.00
N GLU A 80 -17.59 4.12 -5.71
CA GLU A 80 -16.64 4.52 -4.67
C GLU A 80 -15.50 3.49 -4.53
N ALA A 81 -15.82 2.20 -4.54
CA ALA A 81 -14.84 1.12 -4.48
C ALA A 81 -13.88 1.18 -5.67
N ALA A 82 -14.40 1.35 -6.89
CA ALA A 82 -13.57 1.49 -8.09
C ALA A 82 -12.59 2.68 -8.00
N GLY A 83 -13.05 3.84 -7.49
CA GLY A 83 -12.17 4.99 -7.30
C GLY A 83 -11.08 4.74 -6.25
N ILE A 84 -11.40 4.03 -5.16
CA ILE A 84 -10.42 3.66 -4.15
C ILE A 84 -9.42 2.63 -4.69
N GLU A 85 -9.87 1.67 -5.50
CA GLU A 85 -9.00 0.70 -6.16
C GLU A 85 -8.02 1.40 -7.11
N GLU A 86 -8.48 2.38 -7.88
CA GLU A 86 -7.62 3.20 -8.73
C GLU A 86 -6.56 3.97 -7.91
N GLU A 87 -6.97 4.62 -6.82
CA GLU A 87 -6.04 5.29 -5.89
C GLU A 87 -5.04 4.30 -5.27
N TRP A 88 -5.50 3.11 -4.90
CA TRP A 88 -4.67 2.06 -4.32
C TRP A 88 -3.63 1.55 -5.34
N LEU A 89 -4.03 1.32 -6.59
CA LEU A 89 -3.14 0.88 -7.65
C LEU A 89 -2.06 1.92 -7.95
N MET A 90 -2.43 3.19 -8.12
CA MET A 90 -1.46 4.27 -8.34
C MET A 90 -0.44 4.36 -7.20
N LEU A 91 -0.90 4.27 -5.95
CA LEU A 91 -0.03 4.37 -4.78
C LEU A 91 0.86 3.13 -4.59
N ALA A 92 0.37 1.95 -4.99
CA ALA A 92 1.15 0.72 -4.99
C ALA A 92 2.24 0.74 -6.06
N GLU A 93 1.95 1.29 -7.24
CA GLU A 93 2.93 1.51 -8.32
C GLU A 93 4.02 2.50 -7.88
N ASP A 94 3.67 3.59 -7.20
CA ASP A 94 4.64 4.58 -6.68
C ASP A 94 5.61 4.00 -5.63
N LEU A 95 5.22 2.90 -4.97
CA LEU A 95 6.03 2.20 -3.96
C LEU A 95 6.88 1.05 -4.52
N GLY A 96 6.61 0.62 -5.75
CA GLY A 96 7.28 -0.49 -6.45
C GLY A 96 8.50 -0.06 -7.24
#